data_AF-R1GJ99-F1
#
_entry.id   AF-R1GJ99-F1
#
_cell.length_a   1.000
_cell.length_b   1.000
_cell.length_c   1.000
_cell.angle_alpha   90.00
_cell.angle_beta   90.00
_cell.angle_gamma   90.00
#
_symmetry.space_group_name_H-M   'P 1'
#
loop_
_entity.id
_entity.type
_entity.pdbx_description
1 polymer ?
#
loop_
_entity_poly.entity_id
_entity_poly.type
_entity_poly.pdbx_seq_one_letter_code
_entity_poly.pdbx_strand_id
1 'polypeptide(L)'
;MATPAYARSPFGALKRVKISPPTAVPCQRFYNNTLEGFRLANIDVEETAAKRNIAMPPTSDTPDIPISTKEALKELRQPRNVEAIFKQPLRRPAQYGIPVCDLQLRTFSVRNMEFFADFAMRAAYYLGLSAKGPIPLPRKIERWTVPRANFVFKKSQENFERITLRRLIQIQDGDPEVVQLWLAFLQKHQYHGVGMKANVFEFEKLDVAKALDEQAQKEKAKVDETWESFGRRKDAPEQPEELLEMLNAEPVGIGEAIL
;
A
#
# COMPACT_ATOMS: atom_id res chain seq x y z
N MET A 1 -23.73 58.65 -11.15
CA MET A 1 -24.02 57.33 -11.74
C MET A 1 -23.09 56.32 -11.08
N ALA A 2 -23.66 55.40 -10.30
CA ALA A 2 -22.95 54.57 -9.35
C ALA A 2 -22.25 53.38 -10.03
N THR A 3 -21.01 53.13 -9.65
CA THR A 3 -20.25 51.91 -9.91
C THR A 3 -20.74 50.78 -9.00
N PRO A 4 -20.93 49.53 -9.49
CA PRO A 4 -21.09 48.40 -8.60
C PRO A 4 -19.75 47.71 -8.32
N ALA A 5 -19.46 47.57 -7.04
CA ALA A 5 -18.49 46.63 -6.49
C ALA A 5 -19.08 45.21 -6.49
N TYR A 6 -18.27 44.20 -6.83
CA TYR A 6 -17.90 43.08 -5.96
C TYR A 6 -17.45 41.85 -6.75
N ALA A 7 -16.23 41.42 -6.47
CA ALA A 7 -15.76 40.07 -6.68
C ALA A 7 -16.59 39.07 -5.85
N ARG A 8 -17.06 37.98 -6.47
CA ARG A 8 -17.31 36.70 -5.80
C ARG A 8 -16.92 35.56 -6.74
N SER A 9 -16.07 34.67 -6.23
CA SER A 9 -15.51 33.51 -6.91
C SER A 9 -16.59 32.50 -7.33
N PRO A 10 -16.35 31.70 -8.39
CA PRO A 10 -17.25 30.60 -8.76
C PRO A 10 -17.06 29.35 -7.90
N PHE A 11 -16.21 29.39 -6.85
CA PHE A 11 -15.87 28.23 -6.03
C PHE A 11 -16.90 27.89 -4.93
N GLY A 12 -18.07 28.54 -4.92
CA GLY A 12 -19.11 28.36 -3.89
C GLY A 12 -20.29 27.44 -4.24
N ALA A 13 -20.33 26.80 -5.42
CA ALA A 13 -21.56 26.15 -5.91
C ALA A 13 -21.43 24.64 -6.25
N LEU A 14 -20.46 23.92 -5.69
CA LEU A 14 -20.59 22.47 -5.60
C LEU A 14 -21.44 22.14 -4.37
N LYS A 15 -22.76 22.17 -4.57
CA LYS A 15 -23.70 21.44 -3.71
C LYS A 15 -23.14 20.03 -3.57
N ARG A 16 -22.70 19.69 -2.37
CA ARG A 16 -22.46 18.32 -1.91
C ARG A 16 -23.72 17.54 -2.26
N VAL A 17 -23.69 16.81 -3.39
CA VAL A 17 -24.77 15.89 -3.76
C VAL A 17 -24.76 14.84 -2.66
N LYS A 18 -25.66 15.00 -1.68
CA LYS A 18 -25.95 13.97 -0.71
C LYS A 18 -26.63 12.84 -1.48
N ILE A 19 -25.83 11.93 -2.02
CA ILE A 19 -26.29 10.61 -2.40
C ILE A 19 -26.43 9.83 -1.09
N SER A 20 -27.40 10.21 -0.27
CA SER A 20 -27.91 9.29 0.76
C SER A 20 -28.99 8.46 0.08
N PRO A 21 -28.87 7.14 0.00
CA PRO A 21 -29.96 6.30 -0.49
C PRO A 21 -31.21 6.55 0.38
N PRO A 22 -32.42 6.53 -0.20
CA PRO A 22 -33.67 6.80 0.53
C PRO A 22 -34.00 5.74 1.59
N THR A 23 -33.22 4.67 1.66
CA THR A 23 -33.35 3.58 2.62
C THR A 23 -32.00 3.35 3.27
N ALA A 24 -31.97 3.26 4.61
CA ALA A 24 -30.77 2.93 5.35
C ALA A 24 -30.22 1.58 4.86
N VAL A 25 -29.10 1.61 4.15
CA VAL A 25 -28.41 0.37 3.75
C VAL A 25 -27.75 -0.17 5.02
N PRO A 26 -28.10 -1.38 5.49
CA PRO A 26 -27.41 -1.97 6.62
C PRO A 26 -25.92 -2.05 6.29
N CYS A 27 -25.09 -1.53 7.19
CA CYS A 27 -23.65 -1.44 7.03
C CYS A 27 -23.06 -2.87 6.97
N GLN A 28 -22.93 -3.44 5.77
CA GLN A 28 -22.49 -4.83 5.52
C GLN A 28 -21.15 -5.17 6.19
N ARG A 29 -20.32 -4.16 6.45
CA ARG A 29 -19.01 -4.31 7.11
C ARG A 29 -19.11 -4.73 8.58
N PHE A 30 -20.22 -4.45 9.26
CA PHE A 30 -20.46 -4.84 10.66
C PHE A 30 -21.01 -6.28 10.79
N TYR A 31 -21.59 -6.82 9.72
CA TYR A 31 -22.19 -8.15 9.71
C TYR A 31 -21.15 -9.27 9.56
N ASN A 32 -20.06 -9.05 8.84
CA ASN A 32 -19.12 -10.14 8.54
C ASN A 32 -18.30 -10.60 9.76
N ASN A 33 -17.82 -9.69 10.61
CA ASN A 33 -17.03 -10.07 11.80
C ASN A 33 -17.88 -10.72 12.91
N THR A 34 -19.16 -10.36 13.02
CA THR A 34 -20.06 -10.92 14.03
C THR A 34 -20.54 -12.32 13.63
N LEU A 35 -20.86 -12.53 12.34
CA LEU A 35 -21.25 -13.84 11.81
C LEU A 35 -20.12 -14.89 11.87
N GLU A 36 -18.86 -14.50 11.60
CA GLU A 36 -17.72 -15.40 11.78
C GLU A 36 -17.51 -15.79 13.26
N GLY A 37 -17.74 -14.86 14.20
CA GLY A 37 -17.70 -15.14 15.63
C GLY A 37 -18.75 -16.16 16.09
N PHE A 38 -19.98 -16.09 15.56
CA PHE A 38 -21.03 -17.07 15.85
C PHE A 38 -20.74 -18.46 15.24
N ARG A 39 -20.11 -18.49 14.06
CA ARG A 39 -19.67 -19.73 13.40
C ARG A 39 -18.59 -20.45 14.22
N LEU A 40 -17.62 -19.71 14.76
CA LEU A 40 -16.58 -20.26 15.64
C LEU A 40 -17.13 -20.77 16.98
N ALA A 41 -18.26 -20.21 17.44
CA ALA A 41 -18.96 -20.64 18.64
C ALA A 41 -19.96 -21.79 18.40
N ASN A 42 -20.04 -22.34 17.17
CA ASN A 42 -21.05 -23.33 16.75
C ASN A 42 -22.50 -22.89 17.05
N ILE A 43 -22.79 -21.59 16.91
CA ILE A 43 -24.14 -21.05 17.07
C ILE A 43 -24.72 -20.81 15.68
N ASP A 44 -25.74 -21.58 15.32
CA ASP A 44 -26.48 -21.36 14.08
C ASP A 44 -27.34 -20.10 14.21
N VAL A 45 -26.84 -19.01 13.61
CA VAL A 45 -27.42 -17.67 13.67
C VAL A 45 -28.84 -17.64 13.09
N GLU A 46 -29.06 -18.41 12.02
CA GLU A 46 -30.36 -18.51 11.35
C GLU A 46 -31.41 -19.17 12.26
N GLU A 47 -31.04 -20.27 12.93
CA GLU A 47 -31.94 -20.95 13.86
C GLU A 47 -32.20 -20.12 15.12
N THR A 48 -31.19 -19.46 15.67
CA THR A 48 -31.34 -18.62 16.85
C THR A 48 -32.16 -17.36 16.56
N ALA A 49 -32.02 -16.77 15.37
CA ALA A 49 -32.86 -15.68 14.92
C ALA A 49 -34.31 -16.11 14.74
N ALA A 50 -34.56 -17.29 14.16
CA ALA A 50 -35.90 -17.85 14.03
C ALA A 50 -36.55 -18.11 15.39
N LYS A 51 -35.83 -18.71 16.34
CA LYS A 51 -36.30 -18.95 17.72
C LYS A 51 -36.63 -17.66 18.47
N ARG A 52 -35.91 -16.57 18.18
CA ARG A 52 -36.10 -15.26 18.83
C ARG A 52 -37.02 -14.32 18.05
N ASN A 53 -37.63 -14.78 16.95
CA ASN A 53 -38.44 -13.96 16.05
C ASN A 53 -37.71 -12.68 15.57
N ILE A 54 -36.39 -12.77 15.36
CA ILE A 54 -35.58 -11.66 14.85
C ILE A 54 -35.56 -11.79 13.33
N ALA A 55 -36.08 -10.79 12.63
CA ALA A 55 -36.02 -10.73 11.17
C ALA A 55 -34.56 -10.51 10.73
N MET A 56 -33.97 -11.53 10.10
CA MET A 56 -32.63 -11.43 9.51
C MET A 56 -32.71 -10.64 8.19
N PRO A 57 -31.67 -9.87 7.84
CA PRO A 57 -31.58 -9.33 6.49
C PRO A 57 -31.57 -10.50 5.48
N PRO A 58 -32.27 -10.37 4.34
CA PRO A 58 -32.31 -11.45 3.35
C PRO A 58 -30.90 -11.78 2.86
N THR A 59 -30.46 -13.03 3.08
CA THR A 59 -29.12 -13.53 2.71
C THR A 59 -28.96 -13.68 1.20
N SER A 60 -30.06 -13.96 0.49
CA SER A 60 -30.11 -14.01 -0.97
C SER A 60 -30.89 -12.83 -1.50
N ASP A 61 -30.35 -12.25 -2.57
CA ASP A 61 -30.98 -11.31 -3.47
C ASP A 61 -30.90 -9.85 -3.01
N THR A 62 -29.78 -9.22 -3.35
CA THR A 62 -29.87 -7.84 -3.85
C THR A 62 -31.06 -7.80 -4.82
N PRO A 63 -32.04 -6.90 -4.66
CA PRO A 63 -33.23 -6.91 -5.50
C PRO A 63 -32.80 -6.91 -6.95
N ASP A 64 -33.27 -7.90 -7.70
CA ASP A 64 -32.92 -8.04 -9.11
C ASP A 64 -33.31 -6.76 -9.83
N ILE A 65 -32.30 -5.98 -10.19
CA ILE A 65 -32.49 -4.70 -10.87
C ILE A 65 -33.37 -4.98 -12.10
N PRO A 66 -34.46 -4.22 -12.32
CA PRO A 66 -35.35 -4.46 -13.45
C PRO A 66 -34.55 -4.47 -14.76
N ILE A 67 -34.92 -5.36 -15.69
CA ILE A 67 -34.17 -5.60 -16.94
C ILE A 67 -33.91 -4.28 -17.69
N SER A 68 -34.92 -3.40 -17.76
CA SER A 68 -34.80 -2.04 -18.33
C SER A 68 -33.70 -1.20 -17.68
N THR A 69 -33.55 -1.28 -16.36
CA THR A 69 -32.49 -0.56 -15.64
C THR A 69 -31.14 -1.23 -15.83
N LYS A 70 -31.06 -2.56 -15.96
CA LYS A 70 -29.81 -3.26 -16.34
C LYS A 70 -29.35 -2.86 -17.75
N GLU A 71 -30.28 -2.70 -18.70
CA GLU A 71 -30.00 -2.22 -20.06
C GLU A 71 -29.53 -0.76 -20.06
N ALA A 72 -30.25 0.14 -19.36
CA ALA A 72 -29.83 1.54 -19.21
C ALA A 72 -28.44 1.66 -18.53
N LEU A 73 -28.15 0.83 -17.51
CA LEU A 73 -26.84 0.79 -16.87
C LEU A 73 -25.74 0.27 -17.80
N LYS A 74 -26.07 -0.63 -18.73
CA LYS A 74 -25.13 -1.18 -19.72
C LYS A 74 -24.79 -0.15 -20.81
N GLU A 75 -25.72 0.72 -21.16
CA GLU A 75 -25.49 1.85 -22.07
C GLU A 75 -24.64 2.97 -21.43
N LEU A 76 -24.72 3.13 -20.12
CA LEU A 76 -23.91 4.11 -19.39
C LEU A 76 -22.43 3.71 -19.37
N ARG A 77 -21.56 4.68 -19.69
CA ARG A 77 -20.12 4.49 -19.58
C ARG A 77 -19.73 4.26 -18.10
N GLN A 78 -18.98 3.20 -17.86
CA GLN A 78 -18.36 2.94 -16.55
C GLN A 78 -17.44 4.10 -16.14
N PRO A 79 -17.33 4.42 -14.84
CA PRO A 79 -16.43 5.46 -14.39
C PRO A 79 -14.97 5.07 -14.70
N ARG A 80 -14.15 6.08 -15.00
CA ARG A 80 -12.78 5.87 -15.54
C ARG A 80 -11.88 5.04 -14.63
N ASN A 81 -12.09 5.10 -13.31
CA ASN A 81 -11.35 4.29 -12.34
C ASN A 81 -11.65 2.79 -12.49
N VAL A 82 -12.93 2.41 -12.66
CA VAL A 82 -13.35 1.03 -12.89
C VAL A 82 -12.82 0.55 -14.25
N GLU A 83 -12.95 1.39 -15.27
CA GLU A 83 -12.44 1.09 -16.61
C GLU A 83 -10.90 0.90 -16.61
N ALA A 84 -10.17 1.66 -15.81
CA ALA A 84 -8.71 1.58 -15.71
C ALA A 84 -8.23 0.27 -15.07
N ILE A 85 -9.00 -0.35 -14.17
CA ILE A 85 -8.65 -1.62 -13.51
C ILE A 85 -8.50 -2.74 -14.56
N PHE A 86 -9.41 -2.79 -15.53
CA PHE A 86 -9.41 -3.80 -16.58
C PHE A 86 -8.44 -3.51 -17.73
N LYS A 87 -7.73 -2.38 -17.68
CA LYS A 87 -6.73 -1.97 -18.67
C LYS A 87 -5.32 -2.07 -18.10
N GLN A 88 -4.34 -2.01 -18.99
CA GLN A 88 -2.94 -1.88 -18.61
C GLN A 88 -2.72 -0.58 -17.80
N PRO A 89 -1.72 -0.57 -16.89
CA PRO A 89 -1.45 0.59 -16.05
C PRO A 89 -1.03 1.77 -16.93
N LEU A 90 -1.72 2.89 -16.76
CA LEU A 90 -1.40 4.13 -17.44
C LEU A 90 -0.03 4.64 -16.95
N ARG A 91 0.74 5.29 -17.85
CA ARG A 91 2.07 5.83 -17.54
C ARG A 91 2.14 7.30 -17.91
N ARG A 92 2.79 8.11 -17.09
CA ARG A 92 3.08 9.51 -17.38
C ARG A 92 4.41 9.61 -18.16
N PRO A 93 4.51 10.49 -19.17
CA PRO A 93 5.80 10.76 -19.82
C PRO A 93 6.71 11.55 -18.87
N ALA A 94 8.01 11.26 -18.92
CA ALA A 94 9.05 12.03 -18.24
C ALA A 94 9.41 13.27 -19.08
N GLN A 95 9.74 14.40 -18.43
CA GLN A 95 10.13 15.63 -19.11
C GLN A 95 11.65 15.69 -19.35
N TYR A 96 12.43 15.39 -18.30
CA TYR A 96 13.89 15.43 -18.31
C TYR A 96 14.48 14.02 -18.29
N GLY A 97 13.77 13.05 -17.70
CA GLY A 97 14.19 11.65 -17.65
C GLY A 97 15.25 11.36 -16.60
N ILE A 98 15.39 12.21 -15.59
CA ILE A 98 16.36 12.06 -14.50
C ILE A 98 15.81 11.04 -13.49
N PRO A 99 16.57 9.98 -13.15
CA PRO A 99 16.11 8.98 -12.19
C PRO A 99 16.17 9.52 -10.76
N VAL A 100 15.06 9.41 -10.04
CA VAL A 100 14.93 9.87 -8.65
C VAL A 100 14.78 8.69 -7.69
N CYS A 101 14.12 7.62 -8.12
CA CYS A 101 13.96 6.43 -7.28
C CYS A 101 14.03 5.16 -8.11
N ASP A 102 14.83 4.22 -7.63
CA ASP A 102 14.95 2.87 -8.15
C ASP A 102 14.39 1.87 -7.13
N LEU A 103 13.20 1.33 -7.43
CA LEU A 103 12.56 0.31 -6.62
C LEU A 103 12.83 -1.08 -7.20
N GLN A 104 13.64 -1.86 -6.51
CA GLN A 104 13.91 -3.25 -6.83
C GLN A 104 12.99 -4.19 -6.05
N LEU A 105 12.17 -4.94 -6.77
CA LEU A 105 11.33 -6.01 -6.23
C LEU A 105 12.07 -7.35 -6.31
N ARG A 106 11.97 -8.16 -5.26
CA ARG A 106 12.57 -9.51 -5.16
C ARG A 106 11.52 -10.50 -4.69
N THR A 107 11.39 -11.63 -5.38
CA THR A 107 10.40 -12.66 -5.04
C THR A 107 10.85 -14.00 -5.59
N PHE A 108 10.36 -15.09 -4.99
CA PHE A 108 10.54 -16.45 -5.51
C PHE A 108 9.40 -16.88 -6.46
N SER A 109 8.29 -16.11 -6.52
CA SER A 109 7.10 -16.39 -7.35
C SER A 109 6.90 -15.31 -8.42
N VAL A 110 6.53 -15.71 -9.63
CA VAL A 110 6.26 -14.79 -10.75
C VAL A 110 4.95 -14.03 -10.52
N ARG A 111 3.89 -14.72 -10.10
CA ARG A 111 2.53 -14.16 -10.03
C ARG A 111 2.43 -12.99 -9.04
N ASN A 112 2.97 -13.16 -7.85
CA ASN A 112 2.95 -12.13 -6.80
C ASN A 112 3.75 -10.89 -7.23
N MET A 113 4.89 -11.13 -7.90
CA MET A 113 5.77 -10.09 -8.39
C MET A 113 5.13 -9.25 -9.50
N GLU A 114 4.47 -9.89 -10.47
CA GLU A 114 3.77 -9.19 -11.56
C GLU A 114 2.56 -8.40 -11.07
N PHE A 115 1.78 -9.00 -10.16
CA PHE A 115 0.64 -8.33 -9.55
C PHE A 115 1.06 -7.08 -8.77
N PHE A 116 2.07 -7.21 -7.90
CA PHE A 116 2.53 -6.08 -7.10
C PHE A 116 3.21 -5.00 -7.95
N ALA A 117 3.92 -5.39 -9.01
CA ALA A 117 4.49 -4.43 -9.96
C ALA A 117 3.39 -3.63 -10.70
N ASP A 118 2.30 -4.26 -11.13
CA ASP A 118 1.16 -3.56 -11.73
C ASP A 118 0.50 -2.59 -10.73
N PHE A 119 0.29 -3.04 -9.49
CA PHE A 119 -0.22 -2.22 -8.41
C PHE A 119 0.64 -0.97 -8.17
N ALA A 120 1.96 -1.14 -8.10
CA ALA A 120 2.89 -0.03 -7.89
C ALA A 120 2.88 0.98 -9.04
N MET A 121 2.79 0.51 -10.29
CA MET A 121 2.66 1.36 -11.47
C MET A 121 1.36 2.18 -11.46
N ARG A 122 0.24 1.58 -11.04
CA ARG A 122 -1.04 2.29 -10.89
C ARG A 122 -0.97 3.38 -9.83
N ALA A 123 -0.37 3.09 -8.68
CA ALA A 123 -0.19 4.08 -7.61
C ALA A 123 0.64 5.28 -8.08
N ALA A 124 1.75 5.02 -8.78
CA ALA A 124 2.62 6.06 -9.33
C ALA A 124 1.86 6.99 -10.30
N TYR A 125 1.00 6.44 -11.17
CA TYR A 125 0.21 7.22 -12.12
C TYR A 125 -0.73 8.24 -11.45
N TYR A 126 -1.37 7.84 -10.34
CA TYR A 126 -2.28 8.71 -9.59
C TYR A 126 -1.54 9.80 -8.81
N LEU A 127 -0.32 9.50 -8.34
CA LEU A 127 0.55 10.48 -7.70
C LEU A 127 1.24 11.42 -8.72
N GLY A 128 1.05 11.20 -10.02
CA GLY A 128 1.65 12.03 -11.07
C GLY A 128 3.10 11.68 -11.40
N LEU A 129 3.64 10.60 -10.83
CA LEU A 129 5.02 10.17 -11.05
C LEU A 129 5.19 9.51 -12.41
N SER A 130 6.31 9.81 -13.08
CA SER A 130 6.67 9.18 -14.36
C SER A 130 7.44 7.87 -14.12
N ALA A 131 6.69 6.78 -13.99
CA ALA A 131 7.25 5.45 -13.74
C ALA A 131 7.58 4.72 -15.06
N LYS A 132 8.82 4.25 -15.18
CA LYS A 132 9.21 3.22 -16.14
C LYS A 132 8.86 1.85 -15.58
N GLY A 133 8.22 1.05 -16.44
CA GLY A 133 7.59 -0.23 -16.08
C GLY A 133 8.53 -1.25 -15.46
N PRO A 134 8.02 -2.41 -15.02
CA PRO A 134 8.84 -3.42 -14.37
C PRO A 134 9.85 -4.01 -15.34
N ILE A 135 11.09 -3.52 -15.26
CA ILE A 135 12.21 -4.00 -16.06
C ILE A 135 12.65 -5.35 -15.52
N PRO A 136 12.65 -6.42 -16.34
CA PRO A 136 13.12 -7.73 -15.91
C PRO A 136 14.63 -7.74 -15.71
N LEU A 137 15.05 -7.72 -14.46
CA LEU A 137 16.46 -7.95 -14.12
C LEU A 137 16.79 -9.45 -14.20
N PRO A 138 18.06 -9.81 -14.46
CA PRO A 138 18.49 -11.20 -14.45
C PRO A 138 18.13 -11.90 -13.13
N ARG A 139 17.62 -13.13 -13.20
CA ARG A 139 17.29 -13.93 -12.01
C ARG A 139 18.57 -14.44 -11.33
N LYS A 140 18.59 -14.51 -10.00
CA LYS A 140 19.67 -15.17 -9.24
C LYS A 140 19.28 -16.62 -9.02
N ILE A 141 20.17 -17.56 -9.32
CA ILE A 141 19.92 -19.00 -9.11
C ILE A 141 20.97 -19.51 -8.13
N GLU A 142 20.53 -19.91 -6.95
CA GLU A 142 21.36 -20.53 -5.94
C GLU A 142 21.09 -22.03 -5.97
N ARG A 143 22.14 -22.85 -6.08
CA ARG A 143 22.02 -24.31 -6.18
C ARG A 143 22.79 -24.97 -5.05
N TRP A 144 22.20 -26.00 -4.46
CA TRP A 144 22.87 -26.83 -3.47
C TRP A 144 22.50 -28.30 -3.66
N THR A 145 23.44 -29.17 -3.32
CA THR A 145 23.28 -30.62 -3.48
C THR A 145 23.23 -31.27 -2.11
N VAL A 146 22.19 -32.04 -1.83
CA VAL A 146 22.00 -32.70 -0.53
C VAL A 146 21.90 -34.20 -0.76
N PRO A 147 22.53 -35.03 0.09
CA PRO A 147 22.27 -36.46 0.09
C PRO A 147 20.78 -36.74 0.33
N ARG A 148 20.19 -37.66 -0.44
CA ARG A 148 18.75 -38.00 -0.27
C ARG A 148 18.45 -38.67 1.07
N ALA A 149 19.43 -39.39 1.62
CA ALA A 149 19.32 -40.08 2.89
C ALA A 149 20.22 -39.40 3.95
N ASN A 150 19.79 -39.45 5.21
CA ASN A 150 20.51 -38.82 6.32
C ASN A 150 21.88 -39.47 6.61
N PHE A 151 22.08 -40.75 6.26
CA PHE A 151 23.31 -41.50 6.58
C PHE A 151 23.75 -42.46 5.46
N VAL A 152 25.07 -42.69 5.35
CA VAL A 152 25.80 -43.64 4.46
C VAL A 152 25.66 -43.44 2.94
N PHE A 153 24.48 -43.13 2.40
CA PHE A 153 24.20 -43.16 0.96
C PHE A 153 24.65 -41.91 0.17
N LYS A 154 25.95 -41.56 0.21
CA LYS A 154 26.50 -40.36 -0.47
C LYS A 154 26.41 -40.36 -2.00
N LYS A 155 26.37 -41.53 -2.65
CA LYS A 155 26.21 -41.64 -4.12
C LYS A 155 24.82 -41.21 -4.61
N SER A 156 23.83 -41.18 -3.72
CA SER A 156 22.47 -40.73 -4.00
C SER A 156 22.29 -39.28 -3.52
N GLN A 157 22.45 -38.32 -4.43
CA GLN A 157 22.30 -36.89 -4.16
C GLN A 157 21.13 -36.30 -4.95
N GLU A 158 20.60 -35.19 -4.45
CA GLU A 158 19.55 -34.40 -5.09
C GLU A 158 19.99 -32.94 -5.21
N ASN A 159 19.70 -32.34 -6.36
CA ASN A 159 20.00 -30.94 -6.63
C ASN A 159 18.77 -30.10 -6.30
N PHE A 160 18.94 -29.12 -5.43
CA PHE A 160 17.92 -28.13 -5.13
C PHE A 160 18.36 -26.78 -5.71
N GLU A 161 17.37 -25.96 -6.06
CA GLU A 161 17.62 -24.58 -6.46
C GLU A 161 16.64 -23.60 -5.85
N ARG A 162 17.13 -22.40 -5.58
CA ARG A 162 16.33 -21.23 -5.21
C ARG A 162 16.54 -20.15 -6.25
N ILE A 163 15.47 -19.84 -6.96
CA ILE A 163 15.46 -18.82 -8.01
C ILE A 163 14.86 -17.53 -7.45
N THR A 164 15.69 -16.51 -7.26
CA THR A 164 15.22 -15.16 -6.94
C THR A 164 14.96 -14.39 -8.23
N LEU A 165 13.68 -14.10 -8.47
CA LEU A 165 13.24 -13.21 -9.54
C LEU A 165 13.42 -11.77 -9.08
N ARG A 166 13.76 -10.89 -10.03
CA ARG A 166 14.02 -9.47 -9.76
C ARG A 166 13.36 -8.61 -10.82
N ARG A 167 12.72 -7.53 -10.39
CA ARG A 167 12.16 -6.48 -11.25
C ARG A 167 12.59 -5.12 -10.74
N LEU A 168 12.81 -4.19 -11.64
CA LEU A 168 13.13 -2.81 -11.32
C LEU A 168 11.99 -1.91 -11.80
N ILE A 169 11.50 -1.05 -10.93
CA ILE A 169 10.61 0.06 -11.28
C ILE A 169 11.42 1.33 -11.04
N GLN A 170 11.58 2.13 -12.08
CA GLN A 170 12.35 3.36 -12.01
C GLN A 170 11.42 4.55 -12.15
N ILE A 171 11.43 5.45 -11.18
CA ILE A 171 10.72 6.73 -11.24
C ILE A 171 11.67 7.80 -11.77
N GLN A 172 11.16 8.58 -12.71
CA GLN A 172 11.84 9.74 -13.26
C GLN A 172 11.09 11.02 -12.89
N ASP A 173 11.85 12.11 -12.74
CA ASP A 173 11.33 13.47 -12.55
C ASP A 173 10.22 13.57 -11.49
N GLY A 174 10.42 12.93 -10.33
CA GLY A 174 9.46 12.93 -9.22
C GLY A 174 9.89 13.84 -8.08
N ASP A 175 8.94 14.53 -7.45
CA ASP A 175 9.19 15.27 -6.21
C ASP A 175 9.54 14.31 -5.06
N PRO A 176 10.54 14.61 -4.21
CA PRO A 176 11.02 13.69 -3.18
C PRO A 176 9.93 13.32 -2.18
N GLU A 177 9.11 14.29 -1.74
CA GLU A 177 8.00 14.05 -0.82
C GLU A 177 6.93 13.10 -1.42
N VAL A 178 6.66 13.21 -2.72
CA VAL A 178 5.68 12.37 -3.42
C VAL A 178 6.22 10.96 -3.61
N VAL A 179 7.53 10.82 -3.86
CA VAL A 179 8.22 9.53 -3.92
C VAL A 179 8.18 8.84 -2.56
N GLN A 180 8.45 9.56 -1.47
CA GLN A 180 8.35 9.02 -0.10
C GLN A 180 6.92 8.58 0.22
N LEU A 181 5.91 9.38 -0.14
CA LEU A 181 4.50 9.01 0.00
C LEU A 181 4.16 7.73 -0.79
N TRP A 182 4.67 7.61 -2.01
CA TRP A 182 4.50 6.40 -2.83
C TRP A 182 5.13 5.17 -2.16
N LEU A 183 6.36 5.27 -1.67
CA LEU A 183 7.03 4.18 -0.97
C LEU A 183 6.29 3.78 0.31
N ALA A 184 5.82 4.75 1.10
CA ALA A 184 5.02 4.51 2.30
C ALA A 184 3.70 3.80 1.97
N PHE A 185 3.04 4.20 0.87
CA PHE A 185 1.83 3.54 0.38
C PHE A 185 2.09 2.08 -0.04
N LEU A 186 3.22 1.83 -0.71
CA LEU A 186 3.63 0.47 -1.10
C LEU A 186 3.96 -0.41 0.09
N GLN A 187 4.63 0.13 1.11
CA GLN A 187 4.94 -0.60 2.34
C GLN A 187 3.67 -0.96 3.10
N LYS A 188 2.71 -0.04 3.22
CA LYS A 188 1.42 -0.29 3.86
C LYS A 188 0.61 -1.40 3.17
N HIS A 189 0.71 -1.47 1.84
CA HIS A 189 -0.04 -2.43 1.02
C HIS A 189 0.87 -3.50 0.39
N GLN A 190 1.96 -3.85 1.07
CA GLN A 190 2.94 -4.81 0.59
C GLN A 190 2.30 -6.19 0.39
N TYR A 191 2.49 -6.75 -0.81
CA TYR A 191 2.02 -8.10 -1.10
C TYR A 191 2.97 -9.14 -0.50
N HIS A 192 2.42 -10.22 0.05
CA HIS A 192 3.22 -11.24 0.71
C HIS A 192 4.23 -11.90 -0.23
N GLY A 193 5.40 -12.25 0.33
CA GLY A 193 6.50 -12.87 -0.42
C GLY A 193 7.22 -11.95 -1.40
N VAL A 194 6.89 -10.66 -1.44
CA VAL A 194 7.62 -9.64 -2.22
C VAL A 194 8.50 -8.83 -1.28
N GLY A 195 9.81 -8.93 -1.45
CA GLY A 195 10.79 -8.05 -0.82
C GLY A 195 11.02 -6.79 -1.67
N MET A 196 11.21 -5.64 -1.03
CA MET A 196 11.42 -4.35 -1.67
C MET A 196 12.74 -3.74 -1.23
N LYS A 197 13.50 -3.22 -2.19
CA LYS A 197 14.67 -2.36 -1.94
C LYS A 197 14.50 -1.08 -2.75
N ALA A 198 14.42 0.05 -2.08
CA ALA A 198 14.37 1.36 -2.75
C ALA A 198 15.72 2.08 -2.60
N ASN A 199 16.24 2.59 -3.71
CA ASN A 199 17.31 3.58 -3.69
C ASN A 199 16.68 4.93 -4.08
N VAL A 200 16.76 5.92 -3.21
CA VAL A 200 16.25 7.29 -3.46
C VAL A 200 17.44 8.21 -3.71
N PHE A 201 17.34 9.02 -4.75
CA PHE A 201 18.33 10.00 -5.17
C PHE A 201 17.73 11.40 -4.97
N GLU A 202 18.36 12.20 -4.11
CA GLU A 202 17.92 13.56 -3.82
C GLU A 202 19.01 14.57 -4.21
N PHE A 203 18.59 15.75 -4.66
CA PHE A 203 19.50 16.84 -4.99
C PHE A 203 19.59 17.80 -3.81
N GLU A 204 20.79 17.93 -3.26
CA GLU A 204 21.07 18.90 -2.21
C GLU A 204 22.09 19.94 -2.66
N LYS A 205 22.14 21.06 -1.93
CA LYS A 205 23.15 22.09 -2.11
C LYS A 205 24.45 21.67 -1.41
N LEU A 206 25.56 22.30 -1.78
CA LEU A 206 26.88 22.01 -1.19
C LEU A 206 26.95 22.21 0.34
N ASP A 207 26.20 23.15 0.90
CA ASP A 207 26.20 23.45 2.34
C ASP A 207 25.18 22.60 3.10
N VAL A 208 25.43 21.28 3.13
CA VAL A 208 24.52 20.27 3.70
C VAL A 208 24.32 20.49 5.21
N ALA A 209 25.36 20.87 5.95
CA ALA A 209 25.28 21.02 7.41
C ALA A 209 24.23 22.05 7.85
N LYS A 210 24.25 23.24 7.24
CA LYS A 210 23.26 24.29 7.57
C LYS A 210 21.85 23.90 7.12
N ALA A 211 21.73 23.26 5.96
CA ALA A 211 20.44 22.80 5.46
C ALA A 211 19.81 21.78 6.42
N LEU A 212 20.60 20.84 6.94
CA LEU A 212 20.16 19.84 7.91
C LEU A 212 19.72 20.48 9.24
N ASP A 213 20.48 21.45 9.76
CA ASP A 213 20.11 22.14 11.01
C ASP A 213 18.76 22.89 10.87
N GLU A 214 18.54 23.56 9.74
CA GLU A 214 17.27 24.24 9.43
C GLU A 214 16.10 23.27 9.24
N GLN A 215 16.33 22.14 8.56
CA GLN A 215 15.33 21.09 8.37
C GLN A 215 14.98 20.42 9.70
N ALA A 216 15.97 20.09 10.53
CA ALA A 216 15.76 19.47 11.83
C ALA A 216 14.89 20.34 12.75
N GLN A 217 15.05 21.68 12.72
CA GLN A 217 14.18 22.58 13.47
C GLN A 217 12.72 22.53 13.00
N LYS A 218 12.48 22.41 11.68
CA LYS A 218 11.13 22.28 11.11
C LYS A 218 10.49 20.93 11.41
N GLU A 219 11.29 19.87 11.40
CA GLU A 219 10.82 18.50 11.64
C GLU A 219 10.51 18.24 13.11
N LYS A 220 11.28 18.81 14.04
CA LYS A 220 11.03 18.70 15.49
C LYS A 220 9.57 18.98 15.85
N ALA A 221 8.98 20.04 15.29
CA ALA A 221 7.59 20.39 15.56
C ALA A 221 6.57 19.29 15.14
N LYS A 222 6.79 18.62 14.00
CA LYS A 222 5.93 17.51 13.54
C LYS A 222 6.17 16.24 14.33
N VAL A 223 7.43 16.02 14.69
CA VAL A 223 7.91 14.85 15.40
C VAL A 223 7.39 14.87 16.85
N ASP A 224 7.35 16.02 17.51
CA ASP A 224 6.81 16.20 18.86
C ASP A 224 5.33 15.76 18.95
N GLU A 225 4.48 16.15 17.98
CA GLU A 225 3.09 15.67 17.88
C GLU A 225 3.01 14.14 17.76
N THR A 226 3.96 13.53 17.06
CA THR A 226 4.03 12.07 16.87
C THR A 226 4.53 11.39 18.16
N TRP A 227 5.48 12.00 18.88
CA TRP A 227 6.03 11.52 20.14
C TRP A 227 5.05 11.59 21.31
N GLU A 228 4.12 12.54 21.33
CA GLU A 228 3.05 12.56 22.32
C GLU A 228 2.21 11.27 22.29
N SER A 229 2.11 10.63 21.12
CA SER A 229 1.45 9.34 20.95
C SER A 229 2.31 8.14 21.39
N PHE A 230 3.62 8.34 21.64
CA PHE A 230 4.55 7.28 22.02
C PHE A 230 4.62 7.12 23.54
N GLY A 231 4.10 6.00 24.06
CA GLY A 231 4.15 5.68 25.48
C GLY A 231 5.54 5.24 25.94
N ARG A 232 6.29 6.12 26.61
CA ARG A 232 7.56 5.77 27.25
C ARG A 232 7.32 5.15 28.64
N ARG A 233 8.08 4.11 29.00
CA ARG A 233 8.12 3.61 30.38
C ARG A 233 8.72 4.68 31.29
N LYS A 234 8.20 4.81 32.52
CA LYS A 234 8.69 5.79 33.49
C LYS A 234 10.12 5.52 33.96
N ASP A 235 10.56 4.27 33.87
CA ASP A 235 11.88 3.84 34.32
C ASP A 235 12.94 3.91 33.19
N ALA A 236 12.62 4.56 32.06
CA ALA A 236 13.52 4.64 30.92
C ALA A 236 14.64 5.66 31.18
N PRO A 237 15.92 5.34 30.83
CA PRO A 237 17.06 6.18 31.13
C PRO A 237 16.97 7.54 30.43
N GLU A 238 17.07 8.64 31.16
CA GLU A 238 16.93 10.00 30.62
C GLU A 238 18.23 10.51 29.97
N GLN A 239 19.36 9.86 30.25
CA GLN A 239 20.66 10.29 29.74
C GLN A 239 20.85 9.92 28.26
N PRO A 240 21.36 10.85 27.43
CA PRO A 240 21.52 10.62 26.00
C PRO A 240 22.56 9.54 25.69
N GLU A 241 23.58 9.39 26.54
CA GLU A 241 24.64 8.40 26.38
C GLU A 241 24.10 6.98 26.62
N GLU A 242 23.36 6.77 27.71
CA GLU A 242 22.69 5.50 28.01
C GLU A 242 21.65 5.15 26.93
N LEU A 243 20.94 6.14 26.39
CA LEU A 243 20.01 5.93 25.28
C LEU A 243 20.72 5.52 23.98
N LEU A 244 21.85 6.16 23.66
CA LEU A 244 22.67 5.77 22.50
C LEU A 244 23.24 4.37 22.67
N GLU A 245 23.66 3.99 23.89
CA GLU A 245 24.08 2.63 24.19
C GLU A 245 22.93 1.64 24.05
N MET A 246 21.71 1.96 24.51
CA MET A 246 20.53 1.11 24.28
C MET A 246 20.21 0.96 22.79
N LEU A 247 20.26 2.05 22.02
CA LEU A 247 20.01 2.03 20.56
C LEU A 247 21.06 1.21 19.81
N ASN A 248 22.32 1.26 20.25
CA ASN A 248 23.41 0.49 19.65
C ASN A 248 23.44 -0.97 20.15
N ALA A 249 22.95 -1.22 21.36
CA ALA A 249 22.88 -2.55 21.99
C ALA A 249 21.66 -3.34 21.54
N GLU A 250 20.55 -2.69 21.18
CA GLU A 250 19.45 -3.32 20.45
C GLU A 250 19.95 -3.70 19.05
N PRO A 251 20.18 -5.00 18.76
CA PRO A 251 20.59 -5.38 17.42
C PRO A 251 19.44 -5.08 16.46
N VAL A 252 19.78 -4.39 15.38
CA VAL A 252 19.22 -4.20 14.01
C VAL A 252 18.14 -5.20 13.48
N GLY A 253 17.75 -6.24 14.23
CA GLY A 253 16.85 -7.33 13.86
C GLY A 253 15.36 -7.00 13.68
N ILE A 254 14.93 -5.74 13.79
CA ILE A 254 13.55 -5.35 13.40
C ILE A 254 13.46 -5.13 11.87
N GLY A 255 14.59 -4.97 11.18
CA GLY A 255 14.64 -4.70 9.73
C GLY A 255 15.05 -5.86 8.80
N GLU A 256 15.68 -6.92 9.31
CA GLU A 256 16.25 -7.99 8.46
C GLU A 256 15.31 -9.17 8.16
N ALA A 257 14.12 -9.22 8.76
CA ALA A 257 13.17 -10.32 8.55
C ALA A 257 12.35 -10.25 7.24
N ILE A 258 12.60 -9.27 6.34
CA ILE A 258 11.81 -9.05 5.11
C ILE A 258 12.68 -8.98 3.82
N LEU A 259 13.96 -9.38 3.85
CA LEU A 259 14.80 -9.39 2.63
C LEU A 259 14.87 -10.74 1.90
#